data_AF-A0A6S6SGR0-F1
#
_entry.id   AF-A0A6S6SGR0-F1
#
_cell.length_a   1.000
_cell.length_b   1.000
_cell.length_c   1.000
_cell.angle_alpha   90.00
_cell.angle_beta   90.00
_cell.angle_gamma   90.00
#
_symmetry.space_group_name_H-M   'P 1'
#
loop_
_entity.id
_entity.type
_entity.pdbx_description
1 polymer ?
#
loop_
_entity_poly.entity_id
_entity_poly.type
_entity_poly.pdbx_seq_one_letter_code
_entity_poly.pdbx_strand_id
1 'polypeptide(L)'
;MMVVSIDSDGCQADWRDAQKICRANGGRLPTIDELKKVVTECGGTMEDFKNNRLNSAYQSCYKNKGFASNYYWSSTTYVGYTYYAWNVYFNFGSQSYDVKSDSNYVRCVRAGE
;
A
#
# COMPACT_ATOMS: atom_id res chain seq x y z
N MET A 1 24.80 1.36 11.50
CA MET A 1 23.32 1.29 11.41
C MET A 1 22.91 2.25 10.31
N MET A 2 22.72 1.74 9.09
CA MET A 2 22.53 2.60 7.92
C MET A 2 21.07 3.07 7.93
N VAL A 3 20.88 4.33 8.29
CA VAL A 3 19.62 5.03 8.12
C VAL A 3 19.45 5.17 6.61
N VAL A 4 18.56 4.38 6.01
CA VAL A 4 18.09 4.67 4.65
C VAL A 4 17.23 5.92 4.81
N SER A 5 17.83 7.07 4.55
CA SER A 5 17.15 8.33 4.34
C SER A 5 16.19 8.14 3.16
N ILE A 6 14.92 7.91 3.48
CA ILE A 6 13.84 7.95 2.52
C ILE A 6 13.60 9.45 2.31
N ASP A 7 13.95 9.93 1.12
CA ASP A 7 13.66 11.30 0.69
C ASP A 7 12.17 11.62 0.93
N SER A 8 11.88 12.90 1.13
CA SER A 8 10.65 13.49 1.65
C SER A 8 9.32 13.16 0.93
N ASP A 9 9.30 12.24 -0.04
CA ASP A 9 8.12 11.85 -0.84
C ASP A 9 7.81 10.33 -0.83
N GLY A 10 8.48 9.53 0.00
CA GLY A 10 8.20 8.09 0.15
C GLY A 10 8.69 7.23 -1.01
N CYS A 11 8.98 5.94 -0.72
CA CYS A 11 9.51 5.01 -1.73
C CYS A 11 8.42 4.63 -2.73
N GLN A 12 8.64 4.92 -4.02
CA GLN A 12 7.74 4.54 -5.12
C GLN A 12 8.50 3.75 -6.19
N ALA A 13 7.84 2.81 -6.84
CA ALA A 13 8.43 2.02 -7.93
C ALA A 13 7.34 1.37 -8.79
N ASP A 14 7.74 0.84 -9.94
CA ASP A 14 6.92 -0.12 -10.67
C ASP A 14 6.73 -1.41 -9.86
N TRP A 15 5.72 -2.21 -10.22
CA TRP A 15 5.35 -3.38 -9.44
C TRP A 15 6.46 -4.44 -9.36
N ARG A 16 7.26 -4.59 -10.42
CA ARG A 16 8.35 -5.57 -10.48
C ARG A 16 9.50 -5.12 -9.58
N ASP A 17 9.86 -3.85 -9.63
CA ASP A 17 10.93 -3.28 -8.83
C ASP A 17 10.52 -3.12 -7.36
N ALA A 18 9.27 -2.78 -7.07
CA ALA A 18 8.69 -2.80 -5.73
C ALA A 18 8.85 -4.16 -5.04
N GLN A 19 8.64 -5.26 -5.77
CA GLN A 19 8.91 -6.61 -5.23
C GLN A 19 10.39 -6.84 -4.95
N LYS A 20 11.28 -6.43 -5.85
CA LYS A 20 12.73 -6.58 -5.65
C LYS A 20 13.20 -5.77 -4.44
N ILE A 21 12.73 -4.53 -4.30
CA ILE A 21 13.02 -3.66 -3.15
C ILE A 21 12.65 -4.36 -1.85
N CYS A 22 11.43 -4.91 -1.75
CA CYS A 22 11.04 -5.60 -0.52
C CYS A 22 11.82 -6.89 -0.26
N ARG A 23 12.09 -7.70 -1.30
CA ARG A 23 12.91 -8.92 -1.16
C ARG A 23 14.33 -8.60 -0.71
N ALA A 24 14.95 -7.55 -1.24
CA ALA A 24 16.28 -7.09 -0.85
C ALA A 24 16.34 -6.63 0.62
N ASN A 25 15.21 -6.19 1.17
CA ASN A 25 15.06 -5.80 2.58
C ASN A 25 14.54 -6.95 3.47
N GLY A 26 14.58 -8.21 3.02
CA GLY A 26 14.16 -9.37 3.80
C GLY A 26 12.64 -9.50 3.97
N GLY A 27 11.85 -8.84 3.13
CA GLY A 27 10.39 -8.84 3.18
C GLY A 27 9.74 -9.09 1.83
N ARG A 28 8.45 -8.77 1.75
CA ARG A 28 7.65 -8.79 0.51
C ARG A 28 6.71 -7.59 0.48
N LEU A 29 6.15 -7.31 -0.69
CA LEU A 29 4.96 -6.48 -0.74
C LEU A 29 3.83 -7.15 0.06
N PRO A 30 2.95 -6.37 0.72
CA PRO A 30 1.73 -6.89 1.31
C PRO A 30 0.83 -7.49 0.23
N THR A 31 -0.04 -8.40 0.60
CA THR A 31 -1.17 -8.86 -0.21
C THR A 31 -2.28 -7.81 -0.19
N ILE A 32 -3.25 -7.94 -1.08
CA ILE A 32 -4.37 -6.98 -1.14
C ILE A 32 -5.20 -7.06 0.15
N ASP A 33 -5.32 -8.24 0.74
CA ASP A 33 -6.07 -8.46 1.96
C ASP A 33 -5.38 -7.87 3.18
N GLU A 34 -4.04 -7.91 3.25
CA GLU A 34 -3.28 -7.21 4.29
C GLU A 34 -3.48 -5.70 4.22
N LEU A 35 -3.47 -5.10 3.02
CA LEU A 35 -3.73 -3.65 2.87
C LEU A 35 -5.17 -3.28 3.26
N LYS A 36 -6.17 -4.08 2.87
CA LYS A 36 -7.57 -3.90 3.31
C LYS A 36 -7.72 -4.04 4.82
N LYS A 37 -6.98 -4.97 5.42
CA LYS A 37 -6.98 -5.15 6.87
C LYS A 37 -6.49 -3.89 7.57
N VAL A 38 -5.46 -3.21 7.05
CA VAL A 38 -5.03 -1.92 7.61
C VAL A 38 -6.15 -0.88 7.57
N VAL A 39 -6.92 -0.81 6.46
CA VAL A 39 -8.06 0.12 6.35
C VAL A 39 -9.09 -0.13 7.47
N THR A 40 -9.49 -1.39 7.63
CA THR A 40 -10.50 -1.78 8.62
C THR A 40 -10.00 -1.70 10.07
N GLU A 41 -8.74 -2.06 10.33
CA GLU A 41 -8.09 -1.87 11.65
C GLU A 41 -8.00 -0.40 12.06
N CYS A 42 -7.94 0.51 11.09
CA CYS A 42 -7.98 1.95 11.34
C CYS A 42 -9.39 2.54 11.46
N GLY A 43 -10.43 1.68 11.50
CA GLY A 43 -11.81 2.12 11.61
C GLY A 43 -12.38 2.72 10.32
N GLY A 44 -11.72 2.47 9.17
CA GLY A 44 -12.25 2.80 7.86
C GLY A 44 -13.11 1.66 7.30
N THR A 45 -14.01 1.99 6.38
CA THR A 45 -14.84 1.02 5.65
C THR A 45 -14.38 0.98 4.20
N MET A 46 -14.09 -0.20 3.66
CA MET A 46 -13.67 -0.31 2.26
C MET A 46 -14.68 0.33 1.30
N GLU A 47 -14.19 1.10 0.34
CA GLU A 47 -14.99 1.83 -0.66
C GLU A 47 -15.89 2.96 -0.11
N ASP A 48 -15.81 3.30 1.18
CA ASP A 48 -16.52 4.43 1.76
C ASP A 48 -15.69 5.73 1.70
N PHE A 49 -15.53 6.25 0.48
CA PHE A 49 -14.59 7.33 0.20
C PHE A 49 -14.82 8.58 1.05
N LYS A 50 -16.08 8.98 1.21
CA LYS A 50 -16.45 10.22 1.92
C LYS A 50 -16.24 10.07 3.42
N ASN A 51 -16.71 8.96 4.01
CA ASN A 51 -16.58 8.79 5.45
C ASN A 51 -15.13 8.53 5.85
N ASN A 52 -14.37 7.74 5.09
CA ASN A 52 -12.95 7.54 5.34
C ASN A 52 -12.16 8.85 5.24
N ARG A 53 -12.40 9.66 4.21
CA ARG A 53 -11.71 10.95 4.04
C ARG A 53 -11.99 11.92 5.20
N LEU A 54 -13.22 11.97 5.70
CA LEU A 54 -13.65 12.89 6.76
C LEU A 54 -13.39 12.37 8.18
N ASN A 55 -13.14 11.07 8.34
CA ASN A 55 -12.86 10.46 9.64
C ASN A 55 -11.40 10.72 10.07
N SER A 56 -11.21 11.69 10.98
CA SER A 56 -9.89 12.08 11.49
C SER A 56 -9.15 10.94 12.23
N ALA A 57 -9.87 10.01 12.87
CA ALA A 57 -9.27 8.85 13.53
C ALA A 57 -8.68 7.87 12.51
N TYR A 58 -9.43 7.56 11.45
CA TYR A 58 -8.93 6.78 10.32
C TYR A 58 -7.73 7.46 9.66
N GLN A 59 -7.85 8.75 9.34
CA GLN A 59 -6.79 9.53 8.70
C GLN A 59 -5.49 9.56 9.51
N SER A 60 -5.60 9.66 10.84
CA SER A 60 -4.43 9.64 11.73
C SER A 60 -3.87 8.23 11.90
N CYS A 61 -4.74 7.21 11.96
CA CYS A 61 -4.32 5.83 12.19
C CYS A 61 -3.42 5.29 11.08
N TYR A 62 -3.81 5.39 9.79
CA TYR A 62 -2.97 4.82 8.73
C TYR A 62 -1.64 5.58 8.58
N LYS A 63 -1.64 6.90 8.84
CA LYS A 63 -0.43 7.73 8.90
C LYS A 63 0.51 7.30 10.02
N ASN A 64 -0.04 7.04 11.21
CA ASN A 64 0.74 6.51 12.34
C ASN A 64 1.26 5.09 12.08
N LYS A 65 0.54 4.29 11.30
CA LYS A 65 1.04 3.00 10.80
C LYS A 65 2.13 3.16 9.74
N GLY A 66 2.36 4.37 9.21
CA GLY A 66 3.41 4.72 8.26
C GLY A 66 2.98 4.66 6.78
N PHE A 67 1.69 4.84 6.51
CA PHE A 67 1.15 5.00 5.16
C PHE A 67 0.86 6.49 4.88
N ALA A 68 1.21 6.96 3.69
CA ALA A 68 0.79 8.25 3.16
C ALA A 68 -0.63 8.14 2.57
N SER A 69 -1.28 9.27 2.31
CA SER A 69 -2.58 9.36 1.65
C SER A 69 -2.48 9.07 0.14
N ASN A 70 -1.90 7.92 -0.23
CA ASN A 70 -1.52 7.52 -1.59
C ASN A 70 -1.83 6.04 -1.89
N TYR A 71 -1.62 5.63 -3.14
CA TYR A 71 -1.78 4.26 -3.61
C TYR A 71 -0.57 3.41 -3.24
N TYR A 72 -0.82 2.26 -2.63
CA TYR A 72 0.22 1.30 -2.24
C TYR A 72 0.07 0.00 -3.00
N TRP A 73 1.18 -0.47 -3.58
CA TRP A 73 1.21 -1.74 -4.30
C TRP A 73 0.89 -2.93 -3.39
N SER A 74 0.08 -3.86 -3.91
CA SER A 74 -0.05 -5.21 -3.39
C SER A 74 0.72 -6.21 -4.26
N SER A 75 1.21 -7.29 -3.67
CA SER A 75 1.74 -8.48 -4.37
C SER A 75 0.68 -9.26 -5.16
N THR A 76 -0.60 -8.94 -5.00
CA THR A 76 -1.71 -9.63 -5.65
C THR A 76 -1.89 -9.12 -7.09
N THR A 77 -1.72 -10.01 -8.06
CA THR A 77 -2.03 -9.74 -9.48
C THR A 77 -3.55 -9.74 -9.70
N TYR A 78 -4.05 -8.88 -10.58
CA TYR A 78 -5.46 -8.90 -10.95
C TYR A 78 -5.76 -10.10 -11.86
N VAL A 79 -6.74 -10.93 -11.48
CA VAL A 79 -7.04 -12.19 -12.19
C VAL A 79 -7.63 -11.95 -13.58
N GLY A 80 -8.40 -10.89 -13.77
CA GLY A 80 -8.99 -10.58 -15.09
C GLY A 80 -7.95 -10.26 -16.15
N TYR A 81 -6.83 -9.66 -15.75
CA TYR A 81 -5.76 -9.21 -16.64
C TYR A 81 -4.43 -9.15 -15.88
N THR A 82 -3.53 -10.07 -16.18
CA THR A 82 -2.28 -10.28 -15.42
C THR A 82 -1.25 -9.15 -15.56
N TYR A 83 -1.47 -8.22 -16.49
CA TYR A 83 -0.67 -7.01 -16.64
C TYR A 83 -0.98 -5.93 -15.59
N TYR A 84 -2.09 -6.06 -14.87
CA TYR A 84 -2.43 -5.21 -13.72
C TYR A 84 -2.07 -5.89 -12.38
N ALA A 85 -1.86 -5.07 -11.36
CA ALA A 85 -1.78 -5.49 -9.97
C ALA A 85 -2.73 -4.66 -9.10
N TRP A 86 -3.20 -5.25 -8.01
CA TRP A 86 -4.03 -4.54 -7.04
C TRP A 86 -3.22 -3.53 -6.23
N ASN A 87 -3.88 -2.47 -5.79
CA ASN A 87 -3.37 -1.49 -4.85
C ASN A 87 -4.50 -0.99 -3.92
N VAL A 88 -4.14 -0.26 -2.87
CA VAL A 88 -5.09 0.43 -2.00
C VAL A 88 -4.72 1.90 -1.88
N TYR A 89 -5.71 2.79 -2.05
CA TYR A 89 -5.59 4.21 -1.81
C TYR A 89 -6.01 4.55 -0.37
N PHE A 90 -5.04 4.82 0.51
CA PHE A 90 -5.33 5.00 1.93
C PHE A 90 -6.10 6.28 2.26
N ASN A 91 -6.13 7.29 1.41
CA ASN A 91 -6.95 8.47 1.68
C ASN A 91 -8.45 8.11 1.72
N PHE A 92 -8.89 7.19 0.85
CA PHE A 92 -10.29 6.81 0.69
C PHE A 92 -10.60 5.38 1.15
N GLY A 93 -9.58 4.58 1.49
CA GLY A 93 -9.76 3.18 1.87
C GLY A 93 -10.34 2.36 0.73
N SER A 94 -9.87 2.59 -0.50
CA SER A 94 -10.41 1.99 -1.71
C SER A 94 -9.38 1.10 -2.38
N GLN A 95 -9.81 -0.06 -2.89
CA GLN A 95 -8.96 -0.88 -3.75
C GLN A 95 -9.07 -0.41 -5.21
N SER A 96 -7.97 -0.45 -5.94
CA SER A 96 -7.93 -0.26 -7.39
C SER A 96 -6.89 -1.21 -7.99
N TYR A 97 -6.76 -1.20 -9.31
CA TYR A 97 -5.69 -1.90 -10.00
C TYR A 97 -5.04 -0.97 -11.03
N ASP A 98 -3.71 -0.99 -11.06
CA ASP A 98 -2.90 -0.17 -11.97
C ASP A 98 -1.96 -1.07 -12.78
N VAL A 99 -1.49 -0.56 -13.92
CA VAL A 99 -0.60 -1.32 -14.81
C VAL A 99 0.68 -1.58 -14.04
N LYS A 100 1.25 -2.78 -14.13
CA LYS A 100 2.47 -3.12 -13.38
C LYS A 100 3.69 -2.24 -13.70
N SER A 101 3.65 -1.48 -14.80
CA SER A 101 4.65 -0.48 -15.19
C SER A 101 4.43 0.90 -14.56
N ASP A 102 3.27 1.15 -13.94
CA ASP A 102 2.97 2.42 -13.27
C ASP A 102 3.73 2.52 -11.95
N SER A 103 3.91 3.75 -11.46
CA SER A 103 4.61 4.00 -10.18
C SER A 103 3.60 4.18 -9.05
N ASN A 104 3.67 3.32 -8.03
CA ASN A 104 2.91 3.47 -6.78
C ASN A 104 3.84 3.31 -5.57
N TYR A 105 3.34 3.65 -4.38
CA TYR A 105 4.12 3.56 -3.14
C TYR A 105 4.42 2.11 -2.77
N VAL A 106 5.63 1.91 -2.27
CA VAL A 106 6.18 0.64 -1.83
C VAL A 106 6.20 0.61 -0.32
N ARG A 107 5.63 -0.45 0.25
CA ARG A 107 5.76 -0.76 1.66
C ARG A 107 5.99 -2.25 1.83
N CYS A 108 6.97 -2.61 2.64
CA CYS A 108 7.36 -3.99 2.82
C CYS A 108 6.81 -4.54 4.14
N VAL A 109 6.30 -5.76 4.10
CA VAL A 109 5.99 -6.56 5.29
C VAL A 109 7.05 -7.65 5.43
N ARG A 110 7.38 -8.04 6.67
CA ARG A 110 8.34 -9.11 6.92
C ARG A 110 7.73 -10.46 6.50
N ALA A 111 8.55 -11.34 5.95
CA ALA A 111 8.11 -12.70 5.66
C ALA A 111 8.03 -13.49 6.98
N GLY A 112 6.83 -13.67 7.55
CA GLY A 112 6.65 -14.43 8.79
C GLY A 112 5.48 -14.02 9.70
N GLU A 113 4.69 -13.02 9.33
CA GLU A 113 3.40 -12.69 9.96
C GLU A 113 2.22 -13.08 9.05
#